data_AF-A0A838EWD0-F1
#
_entry.id   AF-A0A838EWD0-F1
#
_cell.length_a   1.000
_cell.length_b   1.000
_cell.length_c   1.000
_cell.angle_alpha   90.00
_cell.angle_beta   90.00
_cell.angle_gamma   90.00
#
_symmetry.space_group_name_H-M   'P 1'
#
loop_
_entity.id
_entity.type
_entity.pdbx_description
1 polymer ?
#
loop_
_entity_poly.entity_id
_entity_poly.type
_entity_poly.pdbx_seq_one_letter_code
_entity_poly.pdbx_strand_id
1 'polypeptide(L)'
;SGLVGIFEPGPVLIADLDNIRSIKESVVGEITEISDKSLKSEIFIISRQRLNFRAVLGGVVKLKSGGYKISGVTAAALKLRLGDKIRFVSFRAKEVKKKKTSKKK
;
A
#
# COMPACT_ATOMS: atom_id res chain seq x y z
N SER A 1 17.83 -12.48 15.03
CA SER A 1 17.42 -13.84 15.42
C SER A 1 18.61 -14.79 15.49
N GLY A 2 19.57 -14.74 14.55
CA GLY A 2 20.68 -15.72 14.52
C GLY A 2 20.22 -17.13 14.13
N LEU A 3 18.96 -17.26 13.71
CA LEU A 3 18.32 -18.51 13.33
C LEU A 3 18.51 -18.76 11.84
N VAL A 4 18.72 -20.03 11.49
CA VAL A 4 18.84 -20.52 10.12
C VAL A 4 17.92 -21.72 9.92
N GLY A 5 17.52 -21.97 8.67
CA GLY A 5 16.80 -23.20 8.32
C GLY A 5 17.64 -24.46 8.56
N ILE A 6 16.99 -25.55 8.99
CA ILE A 6 17.66 -26.81 9.34
C ILE A 6 18.09 -27.65 8.12
N PHE A 7 17.39 -27.52 6.98
CA PHE A 7 17.69 -28.25 5.74
C PHE A 7 18.34 -27.35 4.69
N GLU A 8 17.92 -26.09 4.62
CA GLU A 8 18.51 -25.05 3.78
C GLU A 8 18.78 -23.83 4.68
N PRO A 9 20.06 -23.55 5.04
CA PRO A 9 20.40 -22.55 6.06
C PRO A 9 20.28 -21.10 5.54
N GLY A 10 19.09 -20.72 5.09
CA GLY A 10 18.70 -19.35 4.84
C GLY A 10 18.42 -18.59 6.15
N PRO A 11 18.69 -17.28 6.21
CA PRO A 11 18.45 -16.49 7.40
C PRO A 11 16.95 -16.30 7.68
N VAL A 12 16.56 -16.38 8.96
CA VAL A 12 15.19 -16.05 9.38
C VAL A 12 15.06 -14.55 9.67
N LEU A 13 14.19 -13.87 8.91
CA LEU A 13 13.84 -12.46 9.13
C LEU A 13 12.66 -12.34 10.09
N ILE A 14 12.76 -11.44 11.07
CA ILE A 14 11.72 -11.16 12.06
C ILE A 14 11.59 -9.64 12.20
N ALA A 15 10.36 -9.16 12.28
CA ALA A 15 10.05 -7.77 12.57
C ALA A 15 8.73 -7.70 13.37
N ASP A 16 8.64 -6.73 14.27
CA ASP A 16 7.38 -6.42 14.94
C ASP A 16 6.36 -5.94 13.91
N LEU A 17 5.10 -6.32 14.11
CA LEU A 17 4.02 -5.99 13.19
C LEU A 17 3.93 -4.48 12.91
N ASP A 18 4.07 -3.67 13.97
CA ASP A 18 4.02 -2.20 13.91
C ASP A 18 5.25 -1.56 13.25
N ASN A 19 6.28 -2.36 12.97
CA ASN A 19 7.48 -1.97 12.25
C ASN A 19 7.48 -2.44 10.79
N ILE A 20 6.50 -3.24 10.36
CA ILE A 20 6.33 -3.62 8.96
C ILE A 20 5.68 -2.47 8.19
N ARG A 21 6.45 -1.82 7.30
CA ARG A 21 6.02 -0.66 6.50
C ARG A 21 4.65 -0.82 5.84
N SER A 22 4.43 -1.94 5.15
CA SER A 22 3.20 -2.20 4.40
C SER A 22 1.97 -2.33 5.30
N ILE A 23 2.17 -2.59 6.60
CA ILE A 23 1.10 -2.66 7.59
C ILE A 23 0.92 -1.28 8.22
N LYS A 24 2.00 -0.76 8.83
CA LYS A 24 2.05 0.52 9.54
C LYS A 24 1.56 1.70 8.70
N GLU A 25 1.99 1.78 7.45
CA GLU A 25 1.69 2.91 6.56
C GLU A 25 0.45 2.69 5.69
N SER A 26 -0.19 1.52 5.79
CA SER A 26 -1.37 1.25 4.97
C SER A 26 -2.57 2.08 5.42
N VAL A 27 -3.34 2.53 4.44
CA VAL A 27 -4.54 3.35 4.65
C VAL A 27 -5.75 2.54 4.23
N VAL A 28 -6.83 2.68 4.99
CA VAL A 28 -8.16 2.18 4.63
C VAL A 28 -9.01 3.34 4.14
N GLY A 29 -9.62 3.16 2.97
CA GLY A 29 -10.40 4.21 2.33
C GLY A 29 -11.58 3.69 1.52
N GLU A 30 -12.62 4.49 1.41
CA GLU A 30 -13.80 4.21 0.60
C GLU A 30 -13.61 4.71 -0.84
N ILE A 31 -14.07 3.94 -1.81
CA ILE A 31 -14.07 4.31 -3.22
C ILE A 31 -15.29 5.17 -3.51
N THR A 32 -15.05 6.45 -3.82
CA THR A 32 -16.11 7.42 -4.14
C THR A 32 -16.14 7.76 -5.63
N GLU A 33 -15.11 7.38 -6.39
CA GLU A 33 -15.08 7.57 -7.84
C GLU A 33 -14.29 6.46 -8.54
N ILE A 34 -14.80 6.01 -9.70
CA ILE A 34 -14.11 5.08 -10.61
C ILE A 34 -14.01 5.79 -11.95
N SER A 35 -12.82 5.80 -12.56
CA SER A 35 -12.54 6.51 -13.81
C SER A 35 -11.89 5.61 -14.84
N ASP A 36 -12.32 5.75 -16.09
CA ASP A 36 -11.71 5.07 -17.23
C ASP A 36 -10.48 5.82 -17.77
N LYS A 37 -10.27 7.06 -17.33
CA LYS A 37 -9.09 7.85 -17.67
C LYS A 37 -7.88 7.42 -16.83
N SER A 38 -6.69 7.55 -17.41
CA SER A 38 -5.43 7.35 -16.71
C SER A 38 -5.31 8.25 -15.48
N LEU A 39 -4.85 7.67 -14.37
CA LEU A 39 -4.68 8.38 -13.11
C LEU A 39 -3.23 8.84 -12.97
N LYS A 40 -3.05 10.14 -12.76
CA LYS A 40 -1.74 10.68 -12.36
C LYS A 40 -1.55 10.50 -10.86
N SER A 41 -1.05 9.34 -10.45
CA SER A 41 -0.64 9.06 -9.07
C SER A 41 0.62 8.19 -9.02
N GLU A 42 1.24 8.09 -7.84
CA GLU A 42 2.21 7.02 -7.59
C GLU A 42 1.52 5.64 -7.63
N ILE A 43 2.32 4.58 -7.70
CA ILE A 43 1.84 3.20 -7.69
C ILE A 43 1.68 2.73 -6.24
N PHE A 44 0.52 2.15 -5.95
CA PHE A 44 0.19 1.54 -4.67
C PHE A 44 -0.01 0.04 -4.82
N ILE A 45 0.25 -0.70 -3.75
CA ILE A 45 -0.33 -2.03 -3.54
C ILE A 45 -1.73 -1.80 -2.99
N ILE A 46 -2.76 -2.27 -3.69
CA ILE A 46 -4.16 -2.04 -3.36
C ILE A 46 -4.81 -3.40 -3.14
N SER A 47 -5.54 -3.56 -2.05
CA SER A 47 -6.29 -4.77 -1.74
C SER A 47 -7.74 -4.45 -1.42
N ARG A 48 -8.63 -5.36 -1.81
CA ARG A 48 -10.00 -5.37 -1.28
C ARG A 48 -10.02 -5.94 0.13
N GLN A 49 -10.94 -5.46 0.95
CA GLN A 49 -11.14 -6.03 2.28
C GLN A 49 -12.14 -7.20 2.27
N ARG A 50 -12.02 -8.10 3.25
CA ARG A 50 -12.90 -9.26 3.52
C ARG A 50 -12.76 -10.44 2.52
N LEU A 51 -13.73 -11.36 2.53
CA LEU A 51 -13.76 -12.65 1.82
C LEU A 51 -13.44 -12.51 0.33
N ASN A 52 -12.76 -13.52 -0.23
CA ASN A 52 -12.21 -13.54 -1.59
C ASN A 52 -11.15 -12.45 -1.82
N PHE A 53 -10.11 -12.45 -1.00
CA PHE A 53 -9.00 -11.49 -1.05
C PHE A 53 -8.42 -11.37 -2.47
N ARG A 54 -8.17 -10.13 -2.88
CA ARG A 54 -7.52 -9.76 -4.15
C ARG A 54 -6.66 -8.54 -3.91
N ALA A 55 -5.52 -8.48 -4.58
CA ALA A 55 -4.65 -7.32 -4.57
C ALA A 55 -4.10 -7.05 -5.98
N VAL A 56 -3.83 -5.78 -6.28
CA VAL A 56 -3.24 -5.33 -7.55
C VAL A 56 -2.27 -4.18 -7.29
N LEU A 57 -1.44 -3.89 -8.29
CA LEU A 57 -0.71 -2.64 -8.39
C LEU A 57 -1.53 -1.63 -9.18
N GLY A 58 -1.67 -0.40 -8.67
CA GLY A 58 -2.44 0.62 -9.36
C GLY A 58 -2.35 2.00 -8.73
N GLY A 59 -2.97 2.97 -9.39
CA GLY A 59 -3.06 4.33 -8.88
C GLY A 59 -4.24 4.54 -7.94
N VAL A 60 -4.04 5.38 -6.91
CA VAL A 60 -5.07 5.84 -5.99
C VAL A 60 -4.94 7.34 -5.82
N VAL A 61 -6.03 8.07 -5.99
CA VAL A 61 -6.07 9.53 -5.80
C VAL A 61 -7.07 9.87 -4.70
N LYS A 62 -6.63 10.60 -3.68
CA LYS A 62 -7.53 11.15 -2.65
C LYS A 62 -8.29 12.33 -3.24
N LEU A 63 -9.62 12.31 -3.12
CA LEU A 63 -10.46 13.40 -3.62
C LEU A 63 -10.63 14.50 -2.57
N LYS A 64 -10.82 15.75 -3.03
CA LYS A 64 -11.08 16.90 -2.14
C LYS A 64 -12.40 16.77 -1.39
N SER A 65 -13.41 16.17 -2.03
CA SER A 65 -14.73 15.86 -1.46
C SER A 65 -14.70 14.75 -0.42
N GLY A 66 -13.58 14.03 -0.29
CA GLY A 66 -13.46 12.83 0.53
C GLY A 66 -13.51 11.54 -0.29
N GLY A 67 -13.02 10.46 0.33
CA GLY A 67 -12.83 9.16 -0.31
C GLY A 67 -11.70 9.14 -1.33
N TYR A 68 -11.72 8.09 -2.15
CA TYR A 68 -10.65 7.76 -3.08
C TYR A 68 -11.17 7.42 -4.47
N LYS A 69 -10.37 7.81 -5.45
CA LYS A 69 -10.57 7.52 -6.86
C LYS A 69 -9.58 6.46 -7.34
N ILE A 70 -10.08 5.46 -8.07
CA ILE A 70 -9.30 4.39 -8.73
C ILE A 70 -9.70 4.25 -10.19
N SER A 71 -8.94 3.45 -10.96
CA SER A 71 -9.26 3.17 -12.36
C SER A 71 -10.34 2.09 -12.49
N GLY A 72 -11.07 2.09 -13.60
CA GLY A 72 -12.00 1.02 -13.96
C GLY A 72 -11.32 -0.36 -13.97
N VAL A 73 -10.09 -0.44 -14.48
CA VAL A 73 -9.29 -1.69 -14.50
C VAL A 73 -9.01 -2.21 -13.08
N THR A 74 -8.58 -1.33 -12.16
CA THR A 74 -8.35 -1.69 -10.75
C THR A 74 -9.64 -2.16 -10.09
N ALA A 75 -10.75 -1.45 -10.33
CA ALA A 75 -12.05 -1.81 -9.79
C ALA A 75 -12.51 -3.19 -10.29
N ALA A 76 -12.40 -3.45 -11.60
CA ALA A 76 -12.76 -4.72 -12.21
C ALA A 76 -11.91 -5.88 -11.68
N ALA A 77 -10.58 -5.71 -11.62
CA ALA A 77 -9.66 -6.74 -11.15
C ALA A 77 -9.92 -7.13 -9.68
N LEU A 78 -10.22 -6.13 -8.84
CA LEU A 78 -10.55 -6.32 -7.43
C LEU A 78 -12.03 -6.62 -7.17
N LYS A 79 -12.90 -6.62 -8.21
CA LYS A 79 -14.35 -6.76 -8.10
C LYS A 79 -14.98 -5.76 -7.13
N LEU A 80 -14.62 -4.48 -7.27
CA LEU A 80 -15.05 -3.39 -6.41
C LEU A 80 -16.14 -2.54 -7.07
N ARG A 81 -16.94 -1.88 -6.24
CA ARG A 81 -17.97 -0.92 -6.59
C ARG A 81 -17.78 0.39 -5.79
N LEU A 82 -18.53 1.42 -6.15
CA LEU A 82 -18.61 2.64 -5.32
C LEU A 82 -19.14 2.28 -3.93
N GLY A 83 -18.57 2.89 -2.89
CA GLY A 83 -18.87 2.60 -1.49
C GLY A 83 -18.05 1.44 -0.88
N ASP A 84 -17.36 0.65 -1.70
CA ASP A 84 -16.47 -0.39 -1.18
C ASP A 84 -15.22 0.21 -0.55
N LYS A 85 -14.70 -0.48 0.49
CA LYS A 85 -13.45 -0.11 1.15
C LYS A 85 -12.26 -0.89 0.59
N ILE A 86 -11.16 -0.17 0.38
CA ILE A 86 -9.86 -0.72 0.02
C ILE A 86 -8.84 -0.47 1.13
N ARG A 87 -7.84 -1.34 1.24
CA ARG A 87 -6.59 -1.05 1.95
C ARG A 87 -5.47 -0.89 0.94
N PHE A 88 -4.70 0.18 1.04
CA PHE A 88 -3.60 0.42 0.11
C PHE A 88 -2.38 1.02 0.81
N VAL A 89 -1.20 0.81 0.23
CA VAL A 89 0.08 1.35 0.70
C VAL A 89 1.00 1.62 -0.49
N SER A 90 1.88 2.63 -0.41
CA SER A 90 2.80 2.94 -1.50
C SER A 90 3.65 1.72 -1.84
N PHE A 91 3.81 1.43 -3.14
CA PHE A 91 4.59 0.29 -3.57
C PHE A 91 6.06 0.43 -3.18
N ARG A 92 6.60 1.64 -3.30
CA ARG A 92 7.99 1.95 -2.93
C ARG A 92 8.07 2.50 -1.51
N ALA A 93 9.20 2.24 -0.85
CA ALA A 93 9.50 2.92 0.40
C ALA A 93 9.71 4.41 0.11
N LYS A 94 9.18 5.28 0.97
CA LYS A 94 9.47 6.71 0.89
C LYS A 94 10.92 6.94 1.31
N GLU A 95 11.62 7.83 0.61
CA GLU A 95 12.96 8.23 1.03
C GLU A 95 12.90 8.90 2.40
N VAL A 96 13.59 8.32 3.38
CA VAL A 96 13.80 8.96 4.68
C VAL A 96 14.83 10.06 4.46
N LYS A 97 14.38 11.32 4.39
CA LYS A 97 15.29 12.47 4.35
C LYS A 97 16.15 12.45 5.62
N LYS A 98 17.42 12.05 5.50
CA LYS A 98 18.38 12.13 6.61
C LYS A 98 18.49 13.60 7.05
N LYS A 99 18.13 13.91 8.30
CA LYS A 99 18.40 15.22 8.89
C LYS A 99 19.91 15.44 8.84
N LYS A 100 20.37 16.48 8.14
CA LYS A 100 21.77 16.91 8.19
C LYS A 100 22.09 17.28 9.64
N THR A 101 22.87 16.45 10.33
CA THR A 101 23.50 16.84 11.59
C THR A 101 24.47 17.97 11.28
N SER A 102 24.10 19.19 11.66
CA SER A 102 25.02 20.32 11.70
C SER A 102 26.13 19.97 12.70
N LYS A 103 27.33 19.67 12.22
CA LYS A 103 28.53 19.66 13.06
C LYS A 103 28.68 21.09 13.60
N LYS A 104 28.46 21.28 14.91
CA LYS A 104 28.96 22.48 15.60
C LYS A 104 30.49 22.44 15.49
N LYS A 105 31.06 23.53 14.98
CA LYS A 105 32.50 23.79 14.97
C LYS A 105 33.00 23.95 16.40
#